data_AF-A0AAW8LRS2-F1
#
_entry.id   AF-A0AAW8LRS2-F1
#
_cell.length_a   1.000
_cell.length_b   1.000
_cell.length_c   1.000
_cell.angle_alpha   90.00
_cell.angle_beta   90.00
_cell.angle_gamma   90.00
#
_symmetry.space_group_name_H-M   'P 1'
#
loop_
_entity.id
_entity.type
_entity.pdbx_description
1 polymer ?
#
loop_
_entity_poly.entity_id
_entity_poly.type
_entity_poly.pdbx_seq_one_letter_code
_entity_poly.pdbx_strand_id
1 'polypeptide(L)'
;MPFDSHGDEDKPNLRISSFLPDVSLPSSLPAEPVPIADMANIFGVTHRTLHFYEEKALLTSRRIGQMRVYTHRNVQRMAVINVCREVGISVAAITEIMEKFVRSLSQSEADDIFHAALRQRKRELTAELSTLQRQAQQIEELLVTDTDADGMDGAERAPAKDIALTDTERKCLELMAEGYAPVRLARALGLSGTDLNVLEAKIIGKFNASNRFQAVAKAVLLGVIRA
;
A
#
# COMPACT_ATOMS: atom_id res chain seq x y z
N MET A 1 50.78 15.50 30.38
CA MET A 1 50.70 14.50 29.31
C MET A 1 50.00 15.14 28.13
N PRO A 2 50.71 15.53 27.05
CA PRO A 2 50.06 15.93 25.81
C PRO A 2 49.74 14.67 25.00
N PHE A 3 48.48 14.54 24.58
CA PHE A 3 48.05 13.47 23.67
C PHE A 3 48.31 13.92 22.24
N ASP A 4 49.36 13.35 21.63
CA ASP A 4 49.48 13.25 20.18
C ASP A 4 48.87 11.92 19.73
N SER A 5 48.17 11.95 18.59
CA SER A 5 47.81 10.83 17.68
C SER A 5 46.33 10.87 17.29
N HIS A 6 45.91 10.81 16.02
CA HIS A 6 46.56 10.65 14.72
C HIS A 6 45.57 11.23 13.69
N GLY A 7 46.10 11.79 12.60
CA GLY A 7 45.30 12.22 11.47
C GLY A 7 44.47 11.07 10.90
N ASP A 8 43.22 11.37 10.55
CA ASP A 8 42.52 10.63 9.52
C ASP A 8 42.05 11.69 8.51
N GLU A 9 42.52 11.48 7.29
CA GLU A 9 42.70 12.43 6.23
C GLU A 9 41.41 13.13 5.83
N ASP A 10 41.58 14.38 5.38
CA ASP A 10 40.68 15.10 4.49
C ASP A 10 40.17 14.13 3.39
N LYS A 11 39.00 13.52 3.62
CA LYS A 11 38.25 12.95 2.51
C LYS A 11 37.92 14.12 1.60
N PRO A 12 38.31 14.04 0.31
CA PRO A 12 38.18 15.16 -0.59
C PRO A 12 36.73 15.61 -0.55
N ASN A 13 36.53 16.91 -0.42
CA ASN A 13 35.24 17.56 -0.62
C ASN A 13 34.70 17.12 -1.99
N LEU A 14 33.97 15.99 -2.04
CA LEU A 14 33.06 15.73 -3.14
C LEU A 14 32.22 16.98 -3.20
N ARG A 15 32.20 17.62 -4.36
CA ARG A 15 31.54 18.90 -4.59
C ARG A 15 30.06 18.77 -4.25
N ILE A 16 29.70 18.92 -2.98
CA ILE A 16 28.31 18.86 -2.58
C ILE A 16 27.78 20.27 -2.83
N SER A 17 27.38 20.55 -4.06
CA SER A 17 26.37 21.57 -4.38
C SER A 17 25.40 20.85 -5.30
N SER A 18 24.29 20.43 -4.72
CA SER A 18 23.31 19.59 -5.40
C SER A 18 21.97 19.95 -4.81
N PHE A 19 21.08 20.32 -5.72
CA PHE A 19 19.69 20.62 -5.43
C PHE A 19 19.02 19.34 -4.93
N LEU A 20 18.23 19.48 -3.87
CA LEU A 20 17.38 18.42 -3.36
C LEU A 20 15.95 18.89 -3.53
N PRO A 21 15.02 17.99 -3.85
CA PRO A 21 13.61 18.37 -3.94
C PRO A 21 13.13 18.92 -2.60
N ASP A 22 12.22 19.88 -2.65
CA ASP A 22 11.59 20.41 -1.44
C ASP A 22 10.64 19.36 -0.85
N VAL A 23 11.13 18.63 0.15
CA VAL A 23 10.35 17.68 0.95
C VAL A 23 10.16 18.25 2.34
N SER A 24 8.98 18.05 2.89
CA SER A 24 8.62 18.56 4.21
C SER A 24 9.61 18.09 5.27
N LEU A 25 10.34 19.05 5.84
CA LEU A 25 11.22 18.82 6.97
C LEU A 25 10.42 18.81 8.28
N PRO A 26 10.92 18.13 9.32
CA PRO A 26 10.36 18.26 10.66
C PRO A 26 10.40 19.74 11.09
N SER A 27 9.34 20.18 11.77
CA SER A 27 9.08 21.58 12.12
C SER A 27 10.15 22.23 13.00
N SER A 28 10.98 21.44 13.70
CA SER A 28 12.14 21.91 14.45
C SER A 28 13.37 21.04 14.16
N LEU A 29 14.34 21.59 13.45
CA LEU A 29 15.65 20.95 13.27
C LEU A 29 16.51 21.19 14.52
N PRO A 30 17.16 20.16 15.07
CA PRO A 30 18.10 20.33 16.18
C PRO A 30 19.31 21.16 15.74
N ALA A 31 20.02 21.76 16.70
CA ALA A 31 21.21 22.54 16.41
C ALA A 31 22.28 21.70 15.68
N GLU A 32 23.00 22.34 14.75
CA GLU A 32 24.14 21.70 14.09
C GLU A 32 25.35 21.64 15.03
N PRO A 33 26.06 20.50 15.12
CA PRO A 33 25.88 19.27 14.36
C PRO A 33 24.89 18.30 15.03
N VAL A 34 24.07 17.62 14.22
CA VAL A 34 22.97 16.76 14.67
C VAL A 34 23.50 15.39 15.11
N PRO A 35 23.38 14.99 16.38
CA PRO A 35 23.77 13.67 16.86
C PRO A 35 23.04 12.53 16.16
N ILE A 36 23.67 11.36 16.09
CA ILE A 36 23.05 10.15 15.52
C ILE A 36 21.73 9.76 16.19
N ALA A 37 21.63 9.95 17.52
CA ALA A 37 20.40 9.68 18.26
C ALA A 37 19.26 10.60 17.83
N ASP A 38 19.54 11.90 17.68
CA ASP A 38 18.54 12.87 17.26
C ASP A 38 18.11 12.62 15.81
N MET A 39 19.06 12.34 14.91
CA MET A 39 18.77 11.94 13.53
C MET A 39 17.85 10.71 13.48
N ALA A 40 18.15 9.68 14.28
CA ALA A 40 17.35 8.47 14.36
C ALA A 40 15.93 8.75 14.86
N ASN A 41 15.80 9.55 15.92
CA ASN A 41 14.51 9.92 16.52
C ASN A 41 13.65 10.75 15.56
N ILE A 42 14.25 11.73 14.87
CA ILE A 42 13.55 12.61 13.93
C ILE A 42 12.87 11.84 12.80
N PHE A 43 13.54 10.82 12.26
CA PHE A 43 13.05 10.05 11.12
C PHE A 43 12.45 8.69 11.53
N GLY A 44 12.37 8.38 12.82
CA GLY A 44 11.85 7.11 13.31
C GLY A 44 12.63 5.89 12.81
N VAL A 45 13.95 6.03 12.62
CA VAL A 45 14.83 4.96 12.12
C VAL A 45 15.82 4.49 13.19
N THR A 46 16.42 3.33 12.99
CA THR A 46 17.45 2.82 13.93
C THR A 46 18.83 3.38 13.60
N HIS A 47 19.75 3.37 14.58
CA HIS A 47 21.17 3.67 14.31
C HIS A 47 21.76 2.73 13.25
N ARG A 48 21.35 1.46 13.22
CA ARG A 48 21.76 0.49 12.21
C ARG A 48 21.34 0.94 10.80
N THR A 49 20.15 1.52 10.65
CA THR A 49 19.67 2.07 9.38
C THR A 49 20.53 3.26 8.93
N LEU A 50 20.90 4.16 9.85
CA LEU A 50 21.79 5.29 9.53
C LEU A 50 23.18 4.81 9.10
N HIS A 51 23.76 3.83 9.79
CA HIS A 51 25.03 3.21 9.37
C HIS A 51 24.93 2.57 7.98
N PHE A 52 23.84 1.86 7.70
CA PHE A 52 23.62 1.29 6.39
C PHE A 52 23.56 2.38 5.29
N TYR A 53 22.95 3.54 5.56
CA TYR A 53 22.97 4.66 4.62
C TYR A 53 24.34 5.33 4.48
N GLU A 54 25.16 5.34 5.53
CA GLU A 54 26.58 5.74 5.44
C GLU A 54 27.36 4.78 4.54
N GLU A 55 27.19 3.46 4.71
CA GLU A 55 27.85 2.43 3.89
C GLU A 55 27.47 2.53 2.41
N LYS A 56 26.21 2.91 2.13
CA LYS A 56 25.72 3.15 0.77
C LYS A 56 26.07 4.53 0.21
N ALA A 57 26.91 5.31 0.91
CA ALA A 57 27.29 6.68 0.55
C ALA A 57 26.09 7.63 0.34
N LEU A 58 24.93 7.29 0.93
CA LEU A 58 23.73 8.12 0.88
C LEU A 58 23.83 9.28 1.88
N LEU A 59 24.44 9.02 3.03
CA LEU A 59 24.73 9.99 4.08
C LEU A 59 26.22 10.05 4.37
N THR A 60 26.67 11.16 4.96
CA THR A 60 28.05 11.33 5.41
C THR A 60 28.06 11.87 6.84
N SER A 61 28.60 11.09 7.77
CA SER A 61 28.79 11.50 9.16
C SER A 61 30.17 12.12 9.39
N ARG A 62 30.25 13.08 10.32
CA ARG A 62 31.51 13.46 10.98
C ARG A 62 31.55 12.81 12.37
N ARG A 63 32.74 12.64 12.94
CA ARG A 63 32.90 12.25 14.34
C ARG A 63 33.33 13.44 15.20
N ILE A 64 32.69 13.59 16.35
CA ILE A 64 33.12 14.49 17.43
C ILE A 64 33.38 13.58 18.65
N GLY A 65 34.66 13.38 18.95
CA GLY A 65 35.08 12.28 19.83
C GLY A 65 34.60 10.94 19.28
N GLN A 66 33.82 10.21 20.07
CA GLN A 66 33.24 8.91 19.66
C GLN A 66 31.85 9.02 19.03
N MET A 67 31.23 10.21 19.05
CA MET A 67 29.87 10.40 18.59
C MET A 67 29.84 10.74 17.10
N ARG A 68 28.99 10.03 16.34
CA ARG A 68 28.66 10.42 14.96
C ARG A 68 27.66 11.56 14.96
N VAL A 69 27.94 12.55 14.13
CA VAL A 69 27.12 13.74 13.95
C VAL A 69 26.94 14.05 12.47
N TYR A 70 25.81 14.68 12.14
CA TYR A 70 25.37 14.99 10.79
C TYR A 70 25.17 16.50 10.65
N THR A 71 25.32 16.99 9.42
CA THR A 71 24.99 18.38 9.06
C THR A 71 23.50 18.53 8.77
N HIS A 72 22.96 19.75 8.79
CA HIS A 72 21.57 19.99 8.35
C HIS A 72 21.28 19.49 6.94
N ARG A 73 22.30 19.51 6.07
CA ARG A 73 22.16 18.96 4.74
C ARG A 73 21.97 17.44 4.73
N ASN A 74 22.65 16.73 5.62
CA ASN A 74 22.39 15.30 5.78
C ASN A 74 20.97 15.07 6.30
N VAL A 75 20.42 15.97 7.11
CA VAL A 75 19.01 15.91 7.53
C VAL A 75 18.08 16.09 6.32
N GLN A 76 18.35 17.04 5.43
CA GLN A 76 17.60 17.19 4.18
C GLN A 76 17.68 15.96 3.27
N ARG A 77 18.89 15.39 3.10
CA ARG A 77 19.08 14.14 2.35
C ARG A 77 18.29 12.99 2.97
N MET A 78 18.33 12.88 4.30
CA MET A 78 17.62 11.86 5.05
C MET A 78 16.10 12.01 4.89
N ALA A 79 15.57 13.23 4.85
CA ALA A 79 14.15 13.48 4.57
C ALA A 79 13.74 12.93 3.20
N VAL A 80 14.52 13.20 2.15
CA VAL A 80 14.25 12.68 0.80
C VAL A 80 14.32 11.15 0.78
N ILE A 81 15.34 10.57 1.40
CA ILE A 81 15.51 9.10 1.52
C ILE A 81 14.30 8.49 2.24
N ASN A 82 13.85 9.12 3.33
CA ASN A 82 12.73 8.61 4.12
C ASN A 82 11.42 8.65 3.32
N VAL A 83 11.12 9.75 2.63
CA VAL A 83 9.93 9.85 1.76
C VAL A 83 9.94 8.78 0.67
N CYS A 84 11.08 8.59 -0.02
CA CYS A 84 11.21 7.53 -1.03
C CYS A 84 10.96 6.14 -0.43
N ARG A 85 11.51 5.88 0.75
CA ARG A 85 11.32 4.61 1.46
C ARG A 85 9.86 4.39 1.85
N GLU A 86 9.17 5.42 2.34
CA GLU A 86 7.77 5.34 2.77
C GLU A 86 6.82 5.01 1.61
N VAL A 87 7.11 5.49 0.40
CA VAL A 87 6.34 5.12 -0.81
C VAL A 87 6.81 3.80 -1.45
N GLY A 88 7.72 3.08 -0.80
CA GLY A 88 8.18 1.76 -1.22
C GLY A 88 9.20 1.76 -2.36
N ILE A 89 9.92 2.86 -2.59
CA ILE A 89 11.05 2.86 -3.52
C ILE A 89 12.22 2.10 -2.87
N SER A 90 12.85 1.21 -3.62
CA SER A 90 13.96 0.39 -3.12
C SER A 90 15.20 1.24 -2.82
N VAL A 91 16.05 0.78 -1.89
CA VAL A 91 17.30 1.48 -1.57
C VAL A 91 18.21 1.63 -2.80
N ALA A 92 18.23 0.63 -3.69
CA ALA A 92 19.01 0.70 -4.91
C ALA A 92 18.53 1.84 -5.83
N ALA A 93 17.22 1.95 -6.04
CA ALA A 93 16.65 3.06 -6.80
C ALA A 93 16.86 4.41 -6.12
N ILE A 94 16.82 4.47 -4.77
CA ILE A 94 17.15 5.68 -4.01
C ILE A 94 18.60 6.10 -4.29
N THR A 95 19.56 5.18 -4.31
CA THR A 95 20.95 5.50 -4.65
C THR A 95 21.06 6.12 -6.04
N GLU A 96 20.42 5.54 -7.05
CA GLU A 96 20.43 6.10 -8.41
C GLU A 96 19.78 7.50 -8.48
N ILE A 97 18.68 7.72 -7.76
CA ILE A 97 18.01 9.02 -7.68
C ILE A 97 18.93 10.05 -7.02
N MET A 98 19.57 9.69 -5.90
CA MET A 98 20.48 10.58 -5.17
C MET A 98 21.71 10.94 -6.01
N GLU A 99 22.21 10.02 -6.82
CA GLU A 99 23.29 10.31 -7.78
C GLU A 99 22.85 11.28 -8.88
N LYS A 100 21.61 11.17 -9.37
CA LYS A 100 21.06 12.13 -10.34
C LYS A 100 20.94 13.53 -9.73
N PHE A 101 20.54 13.64 -8.46
CA PHE A 101 20.54 14.94 -7.77
C PHE A 101 21.93 15.56 -7.67
N VAL A 102 22.98 14.76 -7.42
CA VAL A 102 24.37 15.26 -7.39
C VAL A 102 24.80 15.86 -8.73
N ARG A 103 24.24 15.36 -9.84
CA ARG A 103 24.52 15.85 -11.20
C ARG A 103 23.58 16.97 -11.67
N SER A 104 22.50 17.24 -10.94
CA SER A 104 21.52 18.26 -11.31
C SER A 104 22.12 19.66 -11.29
N LEU A 105 21.74 20.48 -12.28
CA LEU A 105 22.24 21.84 -12.47
C LEU A 105 21.28 22.91 -11.94
N SER A 106 20.04 22.52 -11.59
CA SER A 106 19.01 23.44 -11.08
C SER A 106 18.02 22.74 -10.14
N GLN A 107 17.30 23.55 -9.35
CA GLN A 107 16.21 23.05 -8.50
C GLN A 107 15.10 22.39 -9.34
N SER A 108 14.74 23.00 -10.47
CA SER A 108 13.72 22.44 -11.38
C SER A 108 14.10 21.04 -11.87
N GLU A 109 15.38 20.82 -12.19
CA GLU A 109 15.84 19.50 -12.64
C GLU A 109 15.77 18.46 -11.51
N ALA A 110 16.12 18.84 -10.28
CA ALA A 110 15.98 17.95 -9.12
C ALA A 110 14.51 17.61 -8.85
N ASP A 111 13.61 18.59 -8.92
CA ASP A 111 12.17 18.38 -8.75
C ASP A 111 11.63 17.46 -9.86
N ASP A 112 12.05 17.65 -11.11
CA ASP A 112 11.67 16.81 -12.24
C ASP A 112 12.13 15.36 -12.07
N ILE A 113 13.39 15.14 -11.64
CA ILE A 113 13.92 13.81 -11.31
C ILE A 113 13.07 13.14 -10.24
N PHE A 114 12.75 13.87 -9.17
CA PHE A 114 11.96 13.36 -8.05
C PHE A 114 10.53 13.01 -8.47
N HIS A 115 9.85 13.91 -9.18
CA HIS A 115 8.51 13.68 -9.71
C HIS A 115 8.48 12.52 -10.71
N ALA A 116 9.51 12.37 -11.55
CA ALA A 116 9.61 11.22 -12.45
C ALA A 116 9.68 9.90 -11.68
N ALA A 117 10.49 9.83 -10.62
CA ALA A 117 10.59 8.65 -9.75
C ALA A 117 9.24 8.33 -9.07
N LEU A 118 8.56 9.33 -8.53
CA LEU A 118 7.24 9.14 -7.90
C LEU A 118 6.17 8.70 -8.91
N ARG A 119 6.15 9.28 -10.11
CA ARG A 119 5.22 8.85 -11.18
C ARG A 119 5.50 7.40 -11.59
N GLN A 120 6.76 7.01 -11.69
CA GLN A 120 7.15 5.64 -11.99
C GLN A 120 6.66 4.68 -10.90
N ARG A 121 6.94 4.98 -9.62
CA ARG A 121 6.47 4.16 -8.50
C ARG A 121 4.94 4.05 -8.45
N LYS A 122 4.22 5.14 -8.72
CA LYS A 122 2.75 5.13 -8.80
C LYS A 122 2.25 4.17 -9.89
N ARG A 123 2.90 4.14 -11.06
CA ARG A 123 2.54 3.23 -12.16
C ARG A 123 2.77 1.77 -11.76
N GLU A 124 3.91 1.47 -11.15
CA GLU A 124 4.23 0.13 -10.63
C GLU A 124 3.17 -0.35 -9.63
N LEU A 125 2.85 0.47 -8.62
CA LEU A 125 1.81 0.15 -7.63
C LEU A 125 0.43 -0.07 -8.28
N THR A 126 0.09 0.69 -9.32
CA THR A 126 -1.18 0.52 -10.04
C THR A 126 -1.22 -0.82 -10.80
N ALA A 127 -0.09 -1.22 -11.41
CA ALA A 127 0.04 -2.50 -12.08
C ALA A 127 0.04 -3.68 -11.10
N GLU A 128 0.70 -3.54 -9.96
CA GLU A 128 0.69 -4.49 -8.84
C GLU A 128 -0.75 -4.67 -8.32
N LEU A 129 -1.48 -3.58 -8.06
CA LEU A 129 -2.88 -3.63 -7.64
C LEU A 129 -3.76 -4.38 -8.63
N SER A 130 -3.61 -4.09 -9.93
CA SER A 130 -4.36 -4.79 -10.99
C SER A 130 -4.07 -6.29 -11.01
N THR A 131 -2.83 -6.68 -10.70
CA THR A 131 -2.41 -8.08 -10.65
C THR A 131 -2.95 -8.78 -9.42
N LEU A 132 -2.85 -8.14 -8.25
CA LEU A 132 -3.41 -8.65 -7.00
C LEU A 132 -4.93 -8.82 -7.08
N GLN A 133 -5.64 -7.91 -7.75
CA GLN A 133 -7.08 -8.05 -8.00
C GLN A 133 -7.41 -9.27 -8.86
N ARG A 134 -6.66 -9.51 -9.94
CA ARG A 134 -6.84 -10.72 -10.77
C ARG A 134 -6.54 -12.00 -9.97
N GLN A 135 -5.49 -11.99 -9.17
CA GLN A 135 -5.14 -13.14 -8.32
C GLN A 135 -6.23 -13.42 -7.27
N ALA A 136 -6.76 -12.38 -6.62
CA ALA A 136 -7.88 -12.52 -5.68
C ALA A 136 -9.12 -13.10 -6.37
N GLN A 137 -9.44 -12.64 -7.58
CA GLN A 137 -10.56 -13.19 -8.36
C GLN A 137 -10.34 -14.67 -8.72
N GLN A 138 -9.13 -15.04 -9.15
CA GLN A 138 -8.81 -16.45 -9.46
C GLN A 138 -8.92 -17.35 -8.22
N ILE A 139 -8.50 -16.87 -7.05
CA ILE A 139 -8.64 -17.61 -5.79
C ILE A 139 -10.13 -17.80 -5.47
N GLU A 140 -10.96 -16.76 -5.61
CA GLU A 140 -12.41 -16.85 -5.39
C GLU A 140 -13.06 -17.87 -6.33
N GLU A 141 -12.68 -17.88 -7.62
CA GLU A 141 -13.16 -18.87 -8.59
C GLU A 141 -12.79 -20.31 -8.19
N LEU A 142 -11.56 -20.54 -7.73
CA LEU A 142 -11.12 -21.87 -7.27
C LEU A 142 -11.86 -22.33 -6.02
N LEU A 143 -12.07 -21.43 -5.05
CA LEU A 143 -12.81 -21.72 -3.81
C LEU A 143 -14.28 -22.09 -4.07
N VAL A 144 -14.90 -21.55 -5.12
CA VAL A 144 -16.26 -21.95 -5.53
C VAL A 144 -16.26 -23.40 -6.03
N THR A 145 -15.28 -23.82 -6.83
CA THR A 145 -15.21 -25.20 -7.36
C THR A 145 -15.04 -26.28 -6.28
N ASP A 146 -14.35 -25.98 -5.18
CA ASP A 146 -14.18 -26.95 -4.08
C ASP A 146 -15.49 -27.19 -3.30
N THR A 147 -16.43 -26.24 -3.31
CA THR A 147 -17.76 -26.44 -2.68
C THR A 147 -18.72 -27.31 -3.49
N ASP A 148 -18.43 -27.54 -4.78
CA ASP A 148 -19.23 -28.42 -5.65
C ASP A 148 -18.70 -29.88 -5.69
N ALA A 149 -17.49 -30.13 -5.16
CA ALA A 149 -16.82 -31.44 -5.21
C ALA A 149 -17.16 -32.39 -4.04
N ASP A 150 -17.63 -31.89 -2.90
CA ASP A 150 -18.06 -32.72 -1.75
C ASP A 150 -19.54 -33.16 -1.81
N GLY A 151 -20.23 -32.90 -2.93
CA GLY A 151 -21.64 -33.23 -3.13
C GLY A 151 -21.96 -34.13 -4.33
N MET A 152 -20.95 -34.67 -5.01
CA MET A 152 -21.14 -35.54 -6.18
C MET A 152 -20.56 -36.93 -5.97
N ASP A 153 -21.09 -37.64 -4.97
CA ASP A 153 -21.17 -39.10 -5.09
C ASP A 153 -22.55 -39.58 -4.61
N GLY A 154 -23.35 -40.04 -5.58
CA GLY A 154 -24.56 -40.83 -5.35
C GLY A 154 -25.77 -40.12 -4.71
N ALA A 155 -26.49 -39.28 -5.44
CA ALA A 155 -27.94 -39.24 -5.30
C ALA A 155 -28.60 -38.70 -6.57
N GLU A 156 -29.58 -39.46 -7.02
CA GLU A 156 -30.64 -39.17 -7.97
C GLU A 156 -30.93 -37.68 -8.21
N ARG A 157 -31.34 -37.40 -9.44
CA ARG A 157 -31.96 -36.15 -9.90
C ARG A 157 -33.14 -35.78 -8.99
N ALA A 158 -32.86 -35.17 -7.85
CA ALA A 158 -33.85 -34.76 -6.87
C ALA A 158 -34.58 -33.51 -7.43
N PRO A 159 -35.91 -33.47 -7.34
CA PRO A 159 -36.68 -32.30 -7.78
C PRO A 159 -36.29 -31.09 -6.92
N ALA A 160 -36.53 -29.90 -7.47
CA ALA A 160 -36.28 -28.60 -6.86
C ALA A 160 -36.36 -28.66 -5.32
N LYS A 161 -35.24 -28.43 -4.63
CA LYS A 161 -35.32 -27.96 -3.25
C LYS A 161 -36.16 -26.70 -3.31
N ASP A 162 -37.37 -26.74 -2.76
CA ASP A 162 -38.18 -25.55 -2.54
C ASP A 162 -37.37 -24.62 -1.64
N ILE A 163 -36.59 -23.71 -2.24
CA ILE A 163 -35.90 -22.66 -1.51
C ILE A 163 -37.00 -21.74 -1.02
N ALA A 164 -37.43 -21.95 0.23
CA ALA A 164 -38.43 -21.14 0.88
C ALA A 164 -37.86 -19.73 1.12
N LEU A 165 -38.18 -18.82 0.19
CA LEU A 165 -37.93 -17.40 0.34
C LEU A 165 -39.12 -16.73 1.01
N THR A 166 -38.82 -15.88 1.96
CA THR A 166 -39.77 -14.87 2.44
C THR A 166 -40.02 -13.83 1.35
N ASP A 167 -41.16 -13.14 1.41
CA ASP A 167 -41.49 -12.08 0.46
C ASP A 167 -40.42 -10.98 0.41
N THR A 168 -39.83 -10.67 1.57
CA THR A 168 -38.72 -9.72 1.70
C THR A 168 -37.43 -10.19 1.01
N GLU A 169 -37.10 -11.49 1.10
CA GLU A 169 -35.92 -12.05 0.43
C GLU A 169 -36.10 -12.10 -1.09
N ARG A 170 -37.30 -12.51 -1.55
CA ARG A 170 -37.65 -12.51 -2.97
C ARG A 170 -37.58 -11.09 -3.55
N LYS A 171 -38.17 -10.11 -2.87
CA LYS A 171 -38.14 -8.71 -3.32
C LYS A 171 -36.72 -8.13 -3.34
N CYS A 172 -35.90 -8.48 -2.35
CA CYS A 172 -34.49 -8.11 -2.32
C CYS A 172 -33.74 -8.66 -3.54
N LEU A 173 -33.94 -9.95 -3.85
CA LEU A 173 -33.33 -10.62 -5.01
C LEU A 173 -33.76 -10.01 -6.36
N GLU A 174 -35.05 -9.68 -6.54
CA GLU A 174 -35.54 -9.00 -7.74
C GLU A 174 -34.85 -7.63 -7.94
N LEU A 175 -34.80 -6.82 -6.89
CA LEU A 175 -34.15 -5.50 -6.97
C LEU A 175 -32.63 -5.61 -7.18
N MET A 176 -32.00 -6.66 -6.63
CA MET A 176 -30.59 -6.97 -6.94
C MET A 176 -30.40 -7.35 -8.40
N ALA A 177 -31.32 -8.12 -8.99
CA ALA A 177 -31.30 -8.48 -10.41
C ALA A 177 -31.51 -7.27 -11.33
N GLU A 178 -32.35 -6.32 -10.92
CA GLU A 178 -32.54 -5.02 -11.59
C GLU A 178 -31.33 -4.07 -11.45
N GLY A 179 -30.26 -4.46 -10.74
CA GLY A 179 -29.02 -3.69 -10.63
C GLY A 179 -29.02 -2.62 -9.54
N TYR A 180 -29.89 -2.70 -8.53
CA TYR A 180 -29.91 -1.72 -7.45
C TYR A 180 -28.65 -1.80 -6.57
N ALA A 181 -27.97 -0.66 -6.41
CA ALA A 181 -26.85 -0.51 -5.47
C ALA A 181 -27.33 -0.65 -4.00
N PRO A 182 -26.47 -1.11 -3.05
CA PRO A 182 -26.87 -1.43 -1.68
C PRO A 182 -27.62 -0.30 -0.95
N VAL A 183 -27.18 0.96 -1.11
CA VAL A 183 -27.83 2.12 -0.48
C VAL A 183 -29.26 2.34 -1.00
N ARG A 184 -29.48 2.12 -2.30
CA ARG A 184 -30.82 2.23 -2.93
C ARG A 184 -31.69 1.04 -2.57
N LEU A 185 -31.10 -0.14 -2.45
CA LEU A 185 -31.77 -1.39 -2.07
C LEU A 185 -32.30 -1.30 -0.63
N ALA A 186 -31.49 -0.83 0.32
CA ALA A 186 -31.89 -0.61 1.71
C ALA A 186 -33.09 0.34 1.79
N ARG A 187 -33.04 1.46 1.06
CA ARG A 187 -34.12 2.44 1.00
C ARG A 187 -35.41 1.87 0.39
N ALA A 188 -35.30 1.08 -0.67
CA ALA A 188 -36.44 0.47 -1.36
C ALA A 188 -37.16 -0.58 -0.50
N LEU A 189 -36.42 -1.29 0.36
CA LEU A 189 -36.95 -2.29 1.28
C LEU A 189 -37.34 -1.71 2.65
N GLY A 190 -37.11 -0.42 2.89
CA GLY A 190 -37.37 0.23 4.18
C GLY A 190 -36.46 -0.27 5.31
N LEU A 191 -35.26 -0.77 4.97
CA LEU A 191 -34.31 -1.38 5.91
C LEU A 191 -33.15 -0.43 6.21
N SER A 192 -32.54 -0.60 7.39
CA SER A 192 -31.23 0.00 7.67
C SER A 192 -30.13 -0.72 6.88
N GLY A 193 -28.98 -0.07 6.68
CA GLY A 193 -27.86 -0.69 5.96
C GLY A 193 -27.34 -1.97 6.65
N THR A 194 -27.40 -2.03 7.98
CA THR A 194 -27.04 -3.23 8.75
C THR A 194 -28.03 -4.36 8.55
N ASP A 195 -29.33 -4.07 8.55
CA ASP A 195 -30.38 -5.08 8.35
C ASP A 195 -30.35 -5.63 6.91
N LEU A 196 -30.02 -4.78 5.94
CA LEU A 196 -29.80 -5.21 4.56
C LEU A 196 -28.64 -6.20 4.47
N ASN A 197 -27.51 -5.93 5.12
CA ASN A 197 -26.35 -6.86 5.09
C ASN A 197 -26.72 -8.23 5.70
N VAL A 198 -27.50 -8.25 6.77
CA VAL A 198 -28.01 -9.49 7.38
C VAL A 198 -28.95 -10.23 6.42
N LEU A 199 -29.82 -9.51 5.71
CA LEU A 199 -30.71 -10.09 4.71
C LEU A 199 -29.93 -10.65 3.50
N GLU A 200 -28.93 -9.92 2.99
CA GLU A 200 -28.05 -10.37 1.91
C GLU A 200 -27.29 -11.63 2.33
N ALA A 201 -26.71 -11.67 3.53
CA ALA A 201 -26.02 -12.86 4.05
C ALA A 201 -26.93 -14.09 4.15
N LYS A 202 -28.19 -13.92 4.57
CA LYS A 202 -29.18 -15.00 4.60
C LYS A 202 -29.51 -15.51 3.20
N ILE A 203 -29.71 -14.61 2.24
CA ILE A 203 -29.98 -14.95 0.84
C ILE A 203 -28.78 -15.72 0.26
N ILE A 204 -27.57 -15.20 0.45
CA ILE A 204 -26.32 -15.82 0.02
C ILE A 204 -26.19 -17.24 0.58
N GLY A 205 -26.47 -17.43 1.88
CA GLY A 205 -26.48 -18.75 2.50
C GLY A 205 -27.55 -19.70 1.93
N LYS A 206 -28.77 -19.21 1.68
CA LYS A 206 -29.87 -20.03 1.10
C LYS A 206 -29.57 -20.55 -0.30
N PHE A 207 -28.81 -19.80 -1.09
CA PHE A 207 -28.41 -20.19 -2.45
C PHE A 207 -27.01 -20.84 -2.52
N ASN A 208 -26.38 -21.08 -1.36
CA ASN A 208 -24.99 -21.52 -1.27
C ASN A 208 -24.07 -20.71 -2.19
N ALA A 209 -24.16 -19.37 -2.10
CA ALA A 209 -23.40 -18.42 -2.89
C ALA A 209 -22.28 -17.80 -2.04
N SER A 210 -21.27 -17.26 -2.69
CA SER A 210 -20.17 -16.51 -2.07
C SER A 210 -20.44 -15.01 -2.05
N ASN A 211 -21.26 -14.52 -2.99
CA ASN A 211 -21.61 -13.11 -3.08
C ASN A 211 -23.05 -12.89 -3.62
N ARG A 212 -23.56 -11.67 -3.47
CA ARG A 212 -24.91 -11.30 -3.92
C ARG A 212 -25.16 -11.49 -5.42
N PHE A 213 -24.15 -11.32 -6.27
CA PHE A 213 -24.31 -11.50 -7.72
C PHE A 213 -24.48 -12.97 -8.08
N GLN A 214 -23.71 -13.85 -7.44
CA GLN A 214 -23.86 -15.30 -7.60
C GLN A 214 -25.19 -15.79 -7.02
N ALA A 215 -25.67 -15.23 -5.91
CA ALA A 215 -26.98 -15.54 -5.37
C ALA A 215 -28.10 -15.18 -6.36
N VAL A 216 -28.02 -14.01 -7.01
CA VAL A 216 -28.96 -13.60 -8.08
C VAL A 216 -28.89 -14.55 -9.28
N ALA A 217 -27.69 -14.87 -9.77
CA ALA A 217 -27.52 -15.77 -10.92
C ALA A 217 -28.13 -17.15 -10.64
N LYS A 218 -27.86 -17.73 -9.47
CA LYS A 218 -28.46 -19.01 -9.04
C LYS A 218 -29.99 -18.90 -8.91
N ALA A 219 -30.52 -17.80 -8.38
CA ALA A 219 -31.96 -17.58 -8.25
C ALA A 219 -32.68 -17.49 -9.61
N VAL A 220 -32.05 -16.87 -10.62
CA VAL A 220 -32.57 -16.80 -12.00
C VAL A 220 -32.53 -18.18 -12.67
N LEU A 221 -31.41 -18.89 -12.56
CA LEU A 221 -31.25 -20.23 -13.14
C LEU A 221 -32.24 -21.25 -12.56
N LEU A 222 -32.56 -21.12 -11.27
CA LEU A 222 -33.56 -21.94 -10.58
C LEU A 222 -35.01 -21.50 -10.84
N GLY A 223 -35.23 -20.41 -11.60
CA GLY A 223 -36.56 -19.89 -11.93
C GLY A 223 -37.30 -19.26 -10.74
N VAL A 224 -36.58 -18.94 -9.66
CA VAL A 224 -37.14 -18.40 -8.42
C VAL A 224 -37.54 -16.92 -8.56
N ILE A 225 -36.82 -16.19 -9.41
CA ILE A 225 -37.05 -14.80 -9.81
C ILE A 225 -36.92 -14.69 -11.34
N ARG A 226 -37.58 -13.70 -11.94
CA ARG A 226 -37.39 -13.34 -13.35
C ARG A 226 -36.43 -12.16 -13.42
N ALA A 227 -35.41 -12.27 -14.27
CA ALA A 227 -34.54 -11.16 -14.65
C ALA A 227 -35.20 -10.29 -15.73
#